data_AF-A0A960K4V5-F1
#
_entry.id   AF-A0A960K4V5-F1
#
_cell.length_a   1.000
_cell.length_b   1.000
_cell.length_c   1.000
_cell.angle_alpha   90.00
_cell.angle_beta   90.00
_cell.angle_gamma   90.00
#
_symmetry.space_group_name_H-M   'P 1'
#
loop_
_entity.id
_entity.type
_entity.pdbx_description
1 polymer ?
#
loop_
_entity_poly.entity_id
_entity_poly.type
_entity_poly.pdbx_seq_one_letter_code
_entity_poly.pdbx_strand_id
1 'polypeptide(L)'
;MASPRLRGVLLCEDKEHERFFRRLLEKWFGRGKLYVNRIPDREGAGDAYVLASYVREVEQARRWRSENYALVVAIDGDRERLHGRLEQLDQHLAAAGLAPRGEDEL
;
A
#
# COMPACT_ATOMS: atom_id res chain seq x y z
N MET A 1 -3.02 -26.46 14.02
CA MET A 1 -2.51 -25.87 12.77
C MET A 1 -2.45 -24.36 12.97
N ALA A 2 -1.30 -23.73 12.80
CA ALA A 2 -1.17 -22.28 12.94
C ALA A 2 -1.80 -21.61 11.71
N SER A 3 -2.74 -20.68 11.90
CA SER A 3 -3.28 -19.88 10.80
C SER A 3 -2.14 -19.16 10.08
N PRO A 4 -2.09 -19.16 8.74
CA PRO A 4 -1.05 -18.47 8.00
C PRO A 4 -1.01 -17.00 8.44
N ARG A 5 0.19 -16.54 8.79
CA ARG A 5 0.40 -15.23 9.40
C ARG A 5 0.26 -14.17 8.31
N LEU A 6 -0.91 -13.55 8.24
CA LEU A 6 -1.17 -12.45 7.33
C LEU A 6 -0.29 -11.25 7.68
N ARG A 7 0.43 -10.74 6.68
CA ARG A 7 1.21 -9.51 6.75
C ARG A 7 0.45 -8.41 6.01
N GLY A 8 -0.22 -7.55 6.77
CA GLY A 8 -0.82 -6.33 6.21
C GLY A 8 0.20 -5.21 6.16
N VAL A 9 0.27 -4.47 5.05
CA VAL A 9 1.03 -3.23 4.92
C VAL A 9 0.09 -2.10 4.52
N LEU A 10 0.15 -0.99 5.26
CA LEU A 10 -0.62 0.23 4.97
C LEU A 10 0.35 1.35 4.56
N LEU A 11 0.14 1.93 3.37
CA LEU A 11 0.78 3.14 2.89
C LEU A 11 -0.25 4.28 2.90
N CYS A 12 0.05 5.38 3.57
CA CYS A 12 -0.84 6.55 3.65
C CYS A 12 -0.09 7.83 3.30
N GLU A 13 -0.76 8.75 2.60
CA GLU A 13 -0.25 10.09 2.26
C GLU A 13 -0.10 11.03 3.48
N ASP A 14 -0.91 10.82 4.52
CA ASP A 14 -0.89 11.66 5.71
C ASP A 14 -1.32 10.90 6.98
N LYS A 15 -1.24 11.61 8.12
CA LYS A 15 -1.55 11.09 9.45
C LYS A 15 -3.05 10.86 9.69
N GLU A 16 -3.92 11.58 9.02
CA GLU A 16 -5.38 11.44 9.14
C GLU A 16 -5.84 10.16 8.46
N HIS A 17 -5.36 9.90 7.24
CA HIS A 17 -5.50 8.61 6.56
C HIS A 17 -4.97 7.47 7.40
N GLU A 18 -3.75 7.56 7.96
CA GLU A 18 -3.22 6.52 8.85
C GLU A 18 -4.18 6.24 10.00
N ARG A 19 -4.62 7.29 10.71
CA ARG A 19 -5.49 7.13 11.89
C ARG A 19 -6.81 6.45 11.54
N PHE A 20 -7.40 6.81 10.40
CA PHE A 20 -8.65 6.22 9.93
C PHE A 20 -8.45 4.76 9.53
N PHE A 21 -7.58 4.51 8.55
CA PHE A 21 -7.39 3.17 7.99
C PHE A 21 -6.81 2.20 8.99
N ARG A 22 -5.85 2.62 9.84
CA ARG A 22 -5.30 1.75 10.87
C ARG A 22 -6.38 1.23 11.81
N ARG A 23 -7.27 2.10 12.30
CA ARG A 23 -8.37 1.68 13.20
C ARG A 23 -9.35 0.73 12.52
N LEU A 24 -9.61 0.92 11.23
CA LEU A 24 -10.47 0.04 10.44
C LEU A 24 -9.79 -1.33 10.22
N LEU A 25 -8.58 -1.32 9.69
CA LEU A 25 -7.83 -2.51 9.29
C LEU A 25 -7.37 -3.36 10.47
N GLU A 26 -7.05 -2.76 11.62
CA GLU A 26 -6.74 -3.53 12.84
C GLU A 26 -7.95 -4.36 13.32
N LYS A 27 -9.18 -3.95 13.02
CA LYS A 27 -10.38 -4.77 13.31
C LYS A 27 -10.51 -5.97 12.37
N TRP A 28 -10.07 -5.82 11.12
CA TRP A 28 -10.17 -6.86 10.09
C TRP A 28 -9.02 -7.86 10.19
N PHE A 29 -7.79 -7.38 10.28
CA PHE A 29 -6.60 -8.22 10.34
C PHE A 29 -6.32 -8.75 11.74
N GLY A 30 -6.77 -8.04 12.78
CA GLY A 30 -6.41 -8.26 14.17
C GLY A 30 -5.24 -7.38 14.60
N ARG A 31 -5.23 -6.99 15.88
CA ARG A 31 -4.21 -6.11 16.46
C ARG A 31 -2.81 -6.70 16.27
N GLY A 32 -1.85 -5.85 15.86
CA GLY A 32 -0.44 -6.22 15.71
C GLY A 32 -0.08 -6.97 14.42
N LYS A 33 -1.04 -7.18 13.51
CA LYS A 33 -0.81 -7.83 12.20
C LYS A 33 -0.70 -6.85 11.03
N LEU A 34 -0.93 -5.57 11.29
CA LEU A 34 -0.80 -4.47 10.33
C LEU A 34 0.52 -3.74 10.57
N TYR A 35 1.41 -3.77 9.59
CA TYR A 35 2.56 -2.90 9.50
C TYR A 35 2.15 -1.60 8.80
N VAL A 36 2.40 -0.46 9.43
CA VAL A 36 2.10 0.85 8.85
C VAL A 36 3.41 1.46 8.42
N ASN A 37 3.58 1.65 7.11
CA ASN A 37 4.74 2.35 6.58
C ASN A 37 4.40 3.85 6.59
N ARG A 38 5.09 4.59 7.45
CA ARG A 38 4.84 6.01 7.67
C ARG A 38 5.69 6.85 6.74
N ILE A 39 5.10 7.90 6.20
CA ILE A 39 5.89 8.98 5.61
C ILE A 39 6.70 9.63 6.74
N PRO A 40 8.00 9.89 6.54
CA PRO A 40 8.74 10.76 7.45
C PRO A 40 8.05 12.13 7.54
N ASP A 41 8.15 12.84 8.67
CA ASP A 41 7.48 14.13 8.93
C ASP A 41 7.97 15.30 8.02
N ARG A 42 8.05 15.11 6.70
CA ARG A 42 8.34 16.13 5.70
C ARG A 42 7.07 16.50 4.98
N GLU A 43 6.64 17.74 5.17
CA GLU A 43 5.54 18.36 4.45
C GLU A 43 5.83 18.39 2.93
N GLY A 44 4.84 18.05 2.11
CA GLY A 44 4.81 18.36 0.68
C GLY A 44 5.22 17.26 -0.30
N ALA A 45 5.50 16.02 0.14
CA ALA A 45 5.91 14.92 -0.76
C ALA A 45 5.22 13.57 -0.48
N GLY A 46 4.03 13.58 0.15
CA GLY A 46 3.32 12.37 0.56
C GLY A 46 3.05 11.41 -0.60
N ASP A 47 2.47 11.91 -1.69
CA ASP A 47 2.22 11.14 -2.92
C ASP A 47 3.48 10.46 -3.46
N ALA A 48 4.55 11.22 -3.65
CA ALA A 48 5.80 10.70 -4.21
C ALA A 48 6.41 9.61 -3.30
N TYR A 49 6.32 9.78 -1.98
CA TYR A 49 6.76 8.76 -1.02
C TYR A 49 5.91 7.49 -1.10
N VAL A 50 4.58 7.64 -1.16
CA VAL A 50 3.66 6.50 -1.24
C VAL A 50 3.90 5.73 -2.52
N LEU A 51 4.06 6.39 -3.67
CA LEU A 51 4.32 5.76 -4.96
C LEU A 51 5.67 5.02 -4.97
N ALA A 52 6.73 5.63 -4.43
CA ALA A 52 8.03 4.96 -4.31
C ALA A 52 7.97 3.75 -3.37
N SER A 53 7.23 3.86 -2.26
CA SER A 53 7.05 2.76 -1.31
C SER A 53 6.17 1.65 -1.89
N TYR A 54 5.15 2.00 -2.65
CA TYR A 54 4.25 1.08 -3.34
C TYR A 54 5.03 0.13 -4.26
N VAL A 55 5.91 0.67 -5.12
CA VAL A 55 6.75 -0.14 -6.01
C VAL A 55 7.57 -1.16 -5.21
N ARG A 56 8.17 -0.75 -4.09
CA ARG A 56 8.98 -1.62 -3.23
C ARG A 56 8.14 -2.72 -2.59
N GLU A 57 6.95 -2.38 -2.08
CA GLU A 57 6.07 -3.35 -1.42
C GLU A 57 5.48 -4.34 -2.43
N VAL A 58 5.13 -3.91 -3.65
CA VAL A 58 4.67 -4.83 -4.73
C VAL A 58 5.79 -5.80 -5.12
N GLU A 59 7.01 -5.30 -5.34
CA GLU A 59 8.15 -6.18 -5.61
C GLU A 59 8.35 -7.20 -4.47
N GLN A 60 8.25 -6.74 -3.23
CA GLN A 60 8.43 -7.57 -2.06
C GLN A 60 7.33 -8.63 -1.90
N ALA A 61 6.06 -8.25 -2.10
CA ALA A 61 4.91 -9.14 -2.07
C ALA A 61 5.04 -10.25 -3.12
N ARG A 62 5.45 -9.88 -4.35
CA ARG A 62 5.68 -10.83 -5.45
C ARG A 62 6.85 -11.77 -5.20
N ARG A 63 7.85 -11.37 -4.41
CA ARG A 63 8.94 -12.25 -3.95
C ARG A 63 8.48 -13.23 -2.86
N TRP A 64 7.51 -12.84 -2.04
CA TRP A 64 6.96 -13.66 -0.95
C TRP A 64 5.63 -14.31 -1.28
N ARG A 65 5.46 -14.87 -2.49
CA ARG A 65 4.21 -15.52 -2.93
C ARG A 65 3.67 -16.62 -2.02
N SER A 66 4.49 -17.19 -1.14
CA SER A 66 4.08 -18.19 -0.14
C SER A 66 3.50 -17.59 1.14
N GLU A 67 3.62 -16.28 1.35
CA GLU A 67 3.06 -15.57 2.50
C GLU A 67 1.72 -14.93 2.14
N ASN A 68 0.77 -14.97 3.08
CA ASN A 68 -0.44 -14.16 2.96
C ASN A 68 -0.05 -12.69 3.16
N TYR A 69 -0.05 -11.92 2.08
CA TYR A 69 0.36 -10.52 2.06
C TYR A 69 -0.81 -9.65 1.60
N ALA A 70 -1.07 -8.53 2.28
CA ALA A 70 -2.07 -7.55 1.89
C ALA A 70 -1.46 -6.15 1.87
N LEU A 71 -1.47 -5.49 0.70
CA LEU A 71 -1.06 -4.10 0.55
C LEU A 71 -2.29 -3.21 0.49
N VAL A 72 -2.36 -2.19 1.35
CA VAL A 72 -3.39 -1.16 1.31
C VAL A 72 -2.71 0.18 1.06
N VAL A 73 -3.17 0.89 0.03
CA VAL A 73 -2.65 2.20 -0.36
C VAL A 73 -3.77 3.23 -0.22
N ALA A 74 -3.50 4.29 0.53
CA ALA A 74 -4.41 5.42 0.74
C ALA A 74 -3.74 6.72 0.28
N ILE A 75 -4.30 7.32 -0.78
CA ILE A 75 -3.83 8.53 -1.44
C ILE A 75 -5.05 9.40 -1.73
N ASP A 76 -4.93 10.72 -1.61
CA ASP A 76 -6.02 11.63 -1.93
C ASP A 76 -6.43 11.57 -3.42
N GLY A 77 -7.74 11.51 -3.65
CA GLY A 77 -8.32 11.39 -4.99
C GLY A 77 -8.66 12.72 -5.66
N ASP A 78 -8.46 13.87 -5.00
CA ASP A 78 -9.08 15.14 -5.38
C ASP A 78 -8.71 15.63 -6.79
N ARG A 79 -7.48 15.35 -7.25
CA ARG A 79 -6.99 15.82 -8.55
C ARG A 79 -7.25 14.83 -9.69
N GLU A 80 -6.95 13.56 -9.47
CA GLU A 80 -6.85 12.53 -10.52
C GLU A 80 -8.06 11.56 -10.51
N ARG A 81 -8.90 11.62 -9.45
CA ARG A 81 -9.94 10.62 -9.13
C ARG A 81 -9.36 9.20 -9.09
N LEU A 82 -10.20 8.19 -8.88
CA LEU A 82 -9.75 6.80 -8.73
C LEU A 82 -8.97 6.30 -9.96
N HIS A 83 -9.46 6.59 -11.17
CA HIS A 83 -8.85 6.08 -12.40
C HIS A 83 -7.43 6.64 -12.61
N GLY A 84 -7.22 7.95 -12.45
CA GLY A 84 -5.89 8.54 -12.60
C GLY A 84 -4.91 8.06 -11.53
N ARG A 85 -5.37 7.80 -10.30
CA ARG A 85 -4.51 7.18 -9.26
C ARG A 85 -4.13 5.74 -9.60
N LEU A 86 -5.04 4.95 -10.14
CA LEU A 86 -4.73 3.58 -10.59
C LEU A 86 -3.71 3.62 -11.73
N GLU A 87 -3.90 4.51 -12.71
CA GLU A 87 -2.96 4.68 -13.82
C GLU A 87 -1.59 5.13 -13.31
N GLN A 88 -1.53 6.06 -12.36
CA GLN A 88 -0.29 6.52 -11.74
C GLN A 88 0.47 5.36 -11.07
N LEU A 89 -0.23 4.49 -10.33
CA LEU A 89 0.37 3.30 -9.74
C LEU A 89 0.97 2.37 -10.81
N ASP A 90 0.23 2.12 -11.89
CA ASP A 90 0.68 1.25 -12.98
C ASP A 90 1.87 1.86 -13.75
N GLN A 91 1.87 3.17 -13.98
CA GLN A 91 3.00 3.90 -14.57
C GLN A 91 4.26 3.78 -13.70
N HIS A 92 4.12 3.86 -12.37
CA HIS A 92 5.25 3.69 -11.44
C HIS A 92 5.80 2.26 -11.42
N LEU A 93 4.96 1.23 -11.57
CA LEU A 93 5.44 -0.15 -11.75
C LEU A 93 6.20 -0.30 -13.07
N ALA A 94 5.64 0.23 -14.16
CA ALA A 94 6.26 0.17 -15.48
C ALA A 94 7.62 0.89 -15.50
N ALA A 95 7.72 2.07 -14.89
CA ALA A 95 8.97 2.82 -14.76
C ALA A 95 10.04 2.06 -13.96
N ALA A 96 9.63 1.18 -13.05
CA ALA A 96 10.52 0.30 -12.29
C ALA A 96 10.80 -1.04 -13.00
N GLY A 97 10.29 -1.26 -14.22
CA GLY A 97 10.46 -2.50 -14.97
C GLY A 97 9.64 -3.69 -14.41
N LEU A 98 8.61 -3.41 -13.60
CA LEU A 98 7.73 -4.42 -13.05
C LEU A 98 6.49 -4.62 -13.94
N ALA A 99 5.97 -5.85 -13.96
CA ALA A 99 4.70 -6.15 -14.61
C ALA A 99 3.55 -5.37 -13.98
N PRO A 100 2.49 -5.02 -14.74
CA PRO A 100 1.28 -4.41 -14.19
C PRO A 100 0.63 -5.33 -13.14
N ARG A 101 -0.29 -4.77 -12.34
CA ARG A 101 -1.05 -5.54 -11.34
C ARG A 101 -1.86 -6.66 -12.00
N GLY A 102 -1.83 -7.85 -11.40
CA GLY A 102 -2.70 -8.97 -11.77
C GLY A 102 -4.07 -8.90 -11.08
N GLU A 103 -4.97 -9.84 -11.38
CA GLU A 103 -6.32 -9.88 -10.81
C GLU A 103 -6.33 -9.98 -9.26
N ASP A 104 -5.32 -10.62 -8.68
CA ASP A 104 -5.15 -10.75 -7.22
C ASP A 104 -4.54 -9.49 -6.55
N GLU A 105 -4.21 -8.45 -7.33
CA GLU A 105 -3.53 -7.22 -6.88
C GLU A 105 -4.39 -5.95 -7.10
N LEU A 106 -5.67 -6.11 -7.44
CA LEU A 106 -6.62 -5.01 -7.73
C LEU A 106 -7.39 -4.50 -6.50
#